data_AF-A0A1H4BDL3-F1
#
_entry.id   AF-A0A1H4BDL3-F1
#
_cell.length_a   1.000
_cell.length_b   1.000
_cell.length_c   1.000
_cell.angle_alpha   90.00
_cell.angle_beta   90.00
_cell.angle_gamma   90.00
#
_symmetry.space_group_name_H-M   'P 1'
#
loop_
_entity.id
_entity.type
_entity.pdbx_description
1 polymer ?
#
loop_
_entity_poly.entity_id
_entity_poly.type
_entity_poly.pdbx_seq_one_letter_code
_entity_poly.pdbx_strand_id
1 'polypeptide(L)'
;MNRESMEFDVVIVGAGPAGLSAACRLMQQAKSAEQELTVCVVEKGSEVGAHILSGAVMETRALDELFPDWKENGAPLKTPVTEDQVFLLKNETGAIKLPNAFVPKTMHNDGNYVVSLANVTRWLGEQAEQLGVEVFPGFAAAEVLYNEDGSVKGIATGDMGV
;
A
#
# COMPACT_ATOMS: atom_id res chain seq x y z
N MET A 1 -27.80 -14.59 -15.15
CA MET A 1 -26.75 -15.38 -14.49
C MET A 1 -26.73 -14.97 -13.03
N ASN A 2 -26.80 -15.92 -12.10
CA ASN A 2 -26.56 -15.61 -10.68
C ASN A 2 -25.04 -15.53 -10.48
N ARG A 3 -24.54 -14.38 -10.03
CA ARG A 3 -23.16 -14.27 -9.53
C ARG A 3 -23.14 -14.78 -8.10
N GLU A 4 -22.12 -15.56 -7.73
CA GLU A 4 -21.88 -15.90 -6.33
C GLU A 4 -21.47 -14.64 -5.55
N SER A 5 -21.82 -14.60 -4.26
CA SER A 5 -21.55 -13.45 -3.39
C SER A 5 -20.94 -13.91 -2.07
N MET A 6 -19.99 -13.13 -1.57
CA MET A 6 -19.41 -13.27 -0.23
C MET A 6 -19.68 -11.99 0.56
N GLU A 7 -19.93 -12.10 1.86
CA GLU A 7 -20.19 -10.97 2.75
C GLU A 7 -18.94 -10.69 3.60
N PHE A 8 -18.61 -9.41 3.74
CA PHE A 8 -17.51 -8.89 4.55
C PHE A 8 -17.97 -7.59 5.21
N ASP A 9 -17.46 -7.29 6.41
CA ASP A 9 -17.73 -6.02 7.09
C ASP A 9 -17.05 -4.85 6.37
N VAL A 10 -15.83 -5.09 5.84
CA VAL A 10 -15.07 -4.10 5.08
C VAL A 10 -14.45 -4.75 3.83
N VAL A 11 -14.69 -4.14 2.67
CA VAL A 11 -14.01 -4.49 1.41
C VAL A 11 -13.11 -3.34 0.98
N ILE A 12 -11.84 -3.64 0.77
CA ILE A 12 -10.80 -2.70 0.34
C ILE A 12 -10.38 -3.05 -1.09
N VAL A 13 -10.45 -2.07 -1.98
CA VAL A 13 -10.06 -2.24 -3.39
C VAL A 13 -8.63 -1.74 -3.58
N GLY A 14 -7.71 -2.68 -3.79
CA GLY A 14 -6.29 -2.47 -4.09
C GLY A 14 -5.36 -2.80 -2.93
N ALA A 15 -4.43 -3.72 -3.14
CA ALA A 15 -3.37 -4.09 -2.19
C ALA A 15 -2.13 -3.20 -2.33
N GLY A 16 -2.35 -1.88 -2.43
CA GLY A 16 -1.29 -0.88 -2.34
C GLY A 16 -0.93 -0.55 -0.88
N PRO A 17 0.05 0.34 -0.65
CA PRO A 17 0.45 0.70 0.72
C PRO A 17 -0.72 1.29 1.52
N ALA A 18 -1.60 2.07 0.89
CA ALA A 18 -2.78 2.62 1.55
C ALA A 18 -3.80 1.55 1.95
N GLY A 19 -4.18 0.67 1.01
CA GLY A 19 -5.19 -0.37 1.25
C GLY A 19 -4.73 -1.37 2.30
N LEU A 20 -3.48 -1.84 2.20
CA LEU A 20 -2.90 -2.75 3.18
C LEU A 20 -2.73 -2.11 4.56
N SER A 21 -2.35 -0.82 4.61
CA SER A 21 -2.26 -0.10 5.90
C SER A 21 -3.63 0.05 6.56
N ALA A 22 -4.67 0.37 5.79
CA ALA A 22 -6.04 0.44 6.29
C ALA A 22 -6.51 -0.92 6.82
N ALA A 23 -6.29 -2.00 6.06
CA ALA A 23 -6.65 -3.36 6.47
C ALA A 23 -5.96 -3.76 7.78
N CYS A 24 -4.63 -3.57 7.86
CA CYS A 24 -3.86 -3.85 9.07
C CYS A 24 -4.39 -3.06 10.27
N ARG A 25 -4.62 -1.75 10.12
CA ARG A 25 -5.06 -0.90 11.23
C ARG A 25 -6.46 -1.29 11.71
N LEU A 26 -7.38 -1.61 10.80
CA LEU A 26 -8.73 -2.07 11.14
C LEU A 26 -8.69 -3.34 11.98
N MET A 27 -7.91 -4.34 11.56
CA MET A 27 -7.77 -5.59 12.31
C MET A 27 -7.08 -5.40 13.66
N GLN A 28 -6.04 -4.55 13.73
CA GLN A 28 -5.41 -4.19 15.01
C GLN A 28 -6.39 -3.53 15.99
N GLN A 29 -7.23 -2.61 15.50
CA GLN A 29 -8.24 -1.93 16.31
C GLN A 29 -9.35 -2.89 16.76
N ALA A 30 -9.87 -3.72 15.85
CA ALA A 30 -10.88 -4.74 16.16
C ALA A 30 -10.36 -5.71 17.22
N LYS A 31 -9.13 -6.20 17.08
CA LYS A 31 -8.47 -7.05 18.07
C LYS A 31 -8.33 -6.37 19.43
N SER A 32 -7.94 -5.10 19.45
CA SER A 32 -7.80 -4.32 20.70
C SER A 32 -9.14 -4.06 21.39
N ALA A 33 -10.21 -3.97 20.60
CA ALA A 33 -11.58 -3.80 21.08
C ALA A 33 -12.31 -5.13 21.35
N GLU A 34 -11.64 -6.28 21.18
CA GLU A 34 -12.21 -7.62 21.29
C GLU A 34 -13.47 -7.81 20.41
N GLN A 35 -13.45 -7.21 19.21
CA GLN A 35 -14.54 -7.28 18.25
C GLN A 35 -14.14 -8.16 17.05
N GLU A 36 -15.06 -9.02 16.62
CA GLU A 36 -14.93 -9.75 15.36
C GLU A 36 -15.15 -8.78 14.18
N LEU A 37 -14.23 -8.81 13.22
CA LEU A 37 -14.28 -8.00 12.00
C LEU A 37 -13.73 -8.82 10.84
N THR A 38 -14.50 -8.87 9.74
CA THR A 38 -14.10 -9.51 8.50
C THR A 38 -13.67 -8.47 7.47
N VAL A 39 -12.41 -8.53 7.05
CA VAL A 39 -11.83 -7.56 6.10
C VAL A 39 -11.30 -8.29 4.89
N CYS A 40 -11.74 -7.86 3.71
CA CYS A 40 -11.29 -8.35 2.41
C CYS A 40 -10.50 -7.28 1.67
N VAL A 41 -9.36 -7.65 1.09
CA VAL A 41 -8.59 -6.81 0.17
C VAL A 41 -8.55 -7.49 -1.20
N VAL A 42 -9.11 -6.86 -2.22
CA VAL A 42 -9.02 -7.35 -3.61
C VAL A 42 -7.92 -6.62 -4.37
N GLU A 43 -7.09 -7.36 -5.11
CA GLU A 43 -6.01 -6.79 -5.91
C GLU A 43 -6.04 -7.33 -7.34
N LYS A 44 -5.89 -6.44 -8.32
CA LYS A 44 -5.91 -6.80 -9.75
C LYS A 44 -4.65 -7.55 -10.17
N GLY A 45 -3.49 -7.21 -9.62
CA GLY A 45 -2.22 -7.88 -9.89
C GLY A 45 -2.29 -9.35 -9.52
N SER A 46 -1.59 -10.20 -10.27
CA SER A 46 -1.53 -11.65 -10.02
C SER A 46 -0.96 -12.02 -8.65
N GLU A 47 -0.24 -11.08 -8.02
CA GLU A 47 0.27 -11.13 -6.66
C GLU A 47 0.32 -9.70 -6.10
N VAL A 48 0.35 -9.56 -4.77
CA VAL A 48 0.59 -8.27 -4.12
C VAL A 48 1.92 -7.70 -4.59
N GLY A 49 1.95 -6.42 -4.96
CA GLY A 49 3.15 -5.76 -5.47
C GLY A 49 3.38 -5.88 -6.98
N ALA A 50 2.69 -6.77 -7.71
CA ALA A 50 2.90 -6.96 -9.16
C ALA A 50 2.68 -5.69 -9.99
N HIS A 51 1.72 -4.85 -9.58
CA HIS A 51 1.40 -3.59 -10.25
C HIS A 51 1.94 -2.36 -9.53
N ILE A 52 2.77 -2.53 -8.51
CA ILE A 52 3.37 -1.41 -7.78
C ILE A 52 4.62 -0.93 -8.54
N LEU A 53 4.58 0.32 -8.99
CA LEU A 53 5.69 0.99 -9.65
C LEU A 53 6.03 2.29 -8.92
N SER A 54 7.26 2.38 -8.42
CA SER A 54 7.77 3.59 -7.76
C SER A 54 9.30 3.59 -7.70
N GLY A 55 9.92 4.77 -7.76
CA GLY A 55 11.34 4.98 -7.44
C GLY A 55 11.59 5.25 -5.95
N ALA A 56 10.72 4.75 -5.09
CA ALA A 56 10.43 5.25 -3.76
C ALA A 56 11.63 5.61 -2.87
N VAL A 57 11.59 6.83 -2.35
CA VAL A 57 12.22 7.23 -1.08
C VAL A 57 11.11 7.35 -0.06
N MET A 58 11.20 6.59 1.02
CA MET A 58 10.13 6.41 2.00
C MET A 58 10.51 6.99 3.35
N GLU A 59 9.63 7.87 3.85
CA GLU A 59 9.62 8.37 5.22
C GLU A 59 8.92 7.36 6.13
N THR A 60 9.46 7.09 7.32
CA THR A 60 9.07 5.91 8.11
C THR A 60 7.94 6.15 9.10
N ARG A 61 7.61 7.38 9.49
CA ARG A 61 6.66 7.69 10.58
C ARG A 61 5.33 6.95 10.47
N ALA A 62 4.73 6.85 9.28
CA ALA A 62 3.47 6.14 9.12
C ALA A 62 3.63 4.63 9.35
N LEU A 63 4.77 4.06 8.94
CA LEU A 63 5.12 2.67 9.23
C LEU A 63 5.48 2.49 10.72
N ASP A 64 6.20 3.45 11.32
CA ASP A 64 6.51 3.47 12.76
C ASP A 64 5.23 3.49 13.61
N GLU A 65 4.18 4.19 13.16
CA GLU A 65 2.89 4.21 13.83
C GLU A 65 2.10 2.90 13.64
N LEU A 66 2.17 2.29 12.46
CA LEU A 66 1.42 1.07 12.12
C LEU A 66 2.05 -0.20 12.69
N PHE A 67 3.37 -0.29 12.62
CA PHE A 67 4.18 -1.42 13.07
C PHE A 67 5.47 -0.90 13.73
N PRO A 68 5.43 -0.50 15.01
CA PRO A 68 6.59 0.09 15.69
C PRO A 68 7.86 -0.79 15.68
N ASP A 69 7.67 -2.10 15.52
CA ASP A 69 8.65 -3.18 15.49
C ASP A 69 8.93 -3.71 14.06
N TRP A 70 8.67 -2.91 13.02
CA TRP A 70 8.85 -3.31 11.63
C TRP A 70 10.29 -3.76 11.29
N LYS A 71 11.30 -3.24 12.00
CA LYS A 71 12.71 -3.59 11.79
C LYS A 71 12.98 -5.04 12.19
N GLU A 72 12.47 -5.43 13.34
CA GLU A 72 12.54 -6.76 13.91
C GLU A 72 11.69 -7.75 13.12
N ASN A 73 10.55 -7.29 12.59
CA ASN A 73 9.64 -8.06 11.76
C ASN A 73 10.08 -8.19 10.29
N GLY A 74 11.32 -7.77 9.98
CA GLY A 74 11.95 -8.05 8.68
C GLY A 74 11.46 -7.18 7.52
N ALA A 75 10.87 -6.00 7.78
CA ALA A 75 10.42 -5.13 6.70
C ALA A 75 11.58 -4.74 5.76
N PRO A 76 11.35 -4.62 4.44
CA PRO A 76 12.42 -4.51 3.45
C PRO A 76 13.04 -3.11 3.31
N LEU A 77 13.13 -2.34 4.40
CA LEU A 77 13.75 -1.02 4.47
C LEU A 77 15.23 -1.13 4.88
N LYS A 78 16.09 -1.49 3.92
CA LYS A 78 17.50 -1.82 4.18
C LYS A 78 18.50 -0.73 3.82
N THR A 79 18.09 0.26 3.03
CA THR A 79 19.00 1.25 2.44
C THR A 79 18.66 2.65 2.95
N PRO A 80 19.26 3.12 4.06
CA PRO A 80 19.07 4.50 4.51
C PRO A 80 19.65 5.48 3.48
N VAL A 81 18.98 6.62 3.28
CA VAL A 81 19.51 7.69 2.42
C VAL A 81 20.73 8.32 3.07
N THR A 82 21.82 8.46 2.31
CA THR A 82 23.09 9.04 2.78
C THR A 82 23.44 10.37 2.13
N GLU A 83 22.89 10.66 0.95
CA GLU A 83 23.12 11.89 0.22
C GLU A 83 21.91 12.24 -0.65
N ASP A 84 21.51 13.52 -0.64
CA ASP A 84 20.61 14.11 -1.61
C ASP A 84 21.39 14.99 -2.60
N GLN A 85 21.10 14.82 -3.90
CA GLN A 85 21.65 15.66 -4.95
C GLN A 85 20.54 16.13 -5.89
N VAL A 86 20.42 17.46 -6.05
CA VAL A 86 19.49 18.07 -7.02
C VAL A 86 20.28 18.76 -8.11
N PHE A 87 19.94 18.44 -9.36
CA PHE A 87 20.58 19.01 -10.54
C PHE A 87 19.59 19.83 -11.36
N LEU A 88 20.00 21.04 -11.74
CA LEU A 88 19.33 21.82 -12.77
C LEU A 88 19.94 21.46 -14.13
N LEU A 89 19.15 20.81 -14.99
CA LEU A 89 19.55 20.47 -16.35
C LEU A 89 19.48 21.73 -17.23
N LYS A 90 20.58 22.08 -17.88
CA LYS A 90 20.69 23.31 -18.70
C LYS A 90 20.48 23.04 -20.18
N ASN A 91 20.99 21.90 -20.66
CA ASN A 91 20.94 21.47 -22.06
C ASN A 91 21.26 19.96 -22.13
N GLU A 92 21.40 19.42 -23.35
CA GLU A 92 21.61 17.99 -23.62
C GLU A 92 22.82 17.38 -22.91
N THR A 93 23.87 18.16 -22.63
CA THR A 93 25.14 17.65 -22.07
C THR A 93 25.53 18.30 -20.74
N GLY A 94 24.72 19.23 -20.22
CA GLY A 94 25.10 20.11 -19.13
C GLY A 94 24.09 20.16 -18.00
N ALA A 95 24.58 19.99 -16.77
CA ALA A 95 23.83 20.17 -15.54
C ALA A 95 24.62 21.00 -14.52
N ILE A 96 23.93 21.61 -13.55
CA ILE A 96 24.54 22.23 -12.36
C ILE A 96 23.96 21.58 -11.12
N LYS A 97 24.82 21.08 -10.23
CA LYS A 97 24.41 20.64 -8.88
C LYS A 97 24.01 21.88 -8.07
N LEU A 98 22.77 21.91 -7.59
CA LEU A 98 22.31 22.97 -6.70
C LEU A 98 22.90 22.72 -5.30
N PRO A 99 23.43 23.74 -4.60
CA PRO A 99 23.84 23.56 -3.21
C PRO A 99 22.63 23.21 -2.34
N ASN A 100 22.76 22.20 -1.48
CA ASN A 100 21.64 21.67 -0.67
C ASN A 100 20.94 22.73 0.19
N ALA A 101 21.64 23.79 0.62
CA ALA A 101 21.03 24.90 1.36
C ALA A 101 19.96 25.69 0.58
N PHE A 102 19.99 25.64 -0.75
CA PHE A 102 18.99 26.28 -1.62
C PHE A 102 17.90 25.31 -2.10
N VAL A 103 18.01 24.02 -1.77
CA VAL A 103 17.03 23.00 -2.14
C VAL A 103 15.84 23.06 -1.15
N PRO A 104 14.59 23.00 -1.64
CA PRO A 104 13.41 23.00 -0.78
C PRO A 104 13.46 21.92 0.29
N LYS A 105 12.95 22.23 1.50
CA LYS A 105 12.97 21.30 2.63
C LYS A 105 12.30 19.95 2.35
N THR A 106 11.31 19.94 1.47
CA THR A 106 10.56 18.75 1.07
C THR A 106 11.36 17.76 0.21
N MET A 107 12.57 18.14 -0.23
CA MET A 107 13.47 17.29 -1.02
C MET A 107 14.67 16.78 -0.22
N HIS A 108 14.75 17.10 1.08
CA HIS A 108 15.74 16.49 1.99
C HIS A 108 15.17 15.20 2.55
N ASN A 109 15.98 14.14 2.53
CA ASN A 109 15.59 12.79 2.87
C ASN A 109 16.35 12.24 4.09
N ASP A 110 16.80 13.12 4.97
CA ASP A 110 17.41 12.73 6.25
C ASP A 110 16.47 11.81 7.04
N GLY A 111 16.92 10.59 7.34
CA GLY A 111 16.14 9.57 8.05
C GLY A 111 15.22 8.71 7.17
N ASN A 112 15.13 8.98 5.87
CA ASN A 112 14.34 8.18 4.93
C ASN A 112 15.13 6.99 4.39
N TYR A 113 14.43 6.09 3.69
CA TYR A 113 14.99 4.89 3.07
C TYR A 113 14.71 4.84 1.57
N VAL A 114 15.69 4.40 0.78
CA VAL A 114 15.47 3.99 -0.61
C VAL A 114 14.90 2.57 -0.59
N VAL A 115 13.74 2.37 -1.22
CA VAL A 115 13.01 1.10 -1.13
C VAL A 115 12.47 0.62 -2.47
N SER A 116 12.29 -0.69 -2.57
CA SER A 116 11.34 -1.26 -3.55
C SER A 116 9.95 -1.23 -2.93
N LEU A 117 9.10 -0.31 -3.38
CA LEU A 117 7.74 -0.19 -2.84
C LEU A 117 6.93 -1.48 -3.06
N ALA A 118 7.18 -2.21 -4.15
CA ALA A 118 6.57 -3.51 -4.39
C ALA A 118 6.91 -4.53 -3.30
N ASN A 119 8.16 -4.53 -2.81
CA ASN A 119 8.57 -5.41 -1.71
C ASN A 119 7.96 -4.96 -0.38
N VAL A 120 7.87 -3.64 -0.15
CA VAL A 120 7.18 -3.09 1.03
C VAL A 120 5.72 -3.51 1.05
N THR A 121 5.01 -3.43 -0.08
CA THR A 121 3.61 -3.88 -0.17
C THR A 121 3.46 -5.39 -0.02
N ARG A 122 4.40 -6.20 -0.55
CA ARG A 122 4.38 -7.66 -0.32
C ARG A 122 4.48 -7.98 1.18
N TRP A 123 5.44 -7.36 1.86
CA TRP A 123 5.60 -7.50 3.30
C TRP A 123 4.35 -7.02 4.06
N LEU A 124 3.77 -5.86 3.70
CA LEU A 124 2.51 -5.40 4.30
C LEU A 124 1.34 -6.38 4.04
N GLY A 125 1.33 -7.06 2.90
CA GLY A 125 0.38 -8.12 2.59
C GLY A 125 0.51 -9.30 3.56
N GLU A 126 1.73 -9.79 3.77
CA GLU A 126 2.02 -10.85 4.75
C GLU A 126 1.57 -10.44 6.17
N GLN A 127 1.82 -9.19 6.57
CA GLN A 127 1.37 -8.68 7.87
C GLN A 127 -0.17 -8.60 7.96
N ALA A 128 -0.84 -8.20 6.88
CA ALA A 128 -2.30 -8.15 6.82
C ALA A 128 -2.91 -9.55 6.96
N GLU A 129 -2.39 -10.54 6.23
CA GLU A 129 -2.83 -11.93 6.32
C GLU A 129 -2.63 -12.50 7.72
N GLN A 130 -1.48 -12.23 8.37
CA GLN A 130 -1.23 -12.62 9.76
C GLN A 130 -2.21 -12.00 10.76
N LEU A 131 -2.76 -10.82 10.44
CA LEU A 131 -3.80 -10.16 11.24
C LEU A 131 -5.22 -10.68 10.94
N GLY A 132 -5.37 -11.62 9.99
CA GLY A 132 -6.65 -12.23 9.61
C GLY A 132 -7.36 -11.51 8.46
N VAL A 133 -6.69 -10.63 7.73
CA VAL A 133 -7.24 -10.03 6.49
C VAL A 133 -7.22 -11.08 5.38
N GLU A 134 -8.33 -11.19 4.65
CA GLU A 134 -8.39 -12.02 3.45
C GLU A 134 -7.91 -11.22 2.23
N VAL A 135 -6.72 -11.54 1.73
CA VAL A 135 -6.10 -10.84 0.59
C VAL A 135 -6.25 -11.68 -0.68
N PHE A 136 -6.96 -11.14 -1.68
CA PHE A 136 -7.28 -11.80 -2.95
C PHE A 136 -6.59 -11.13 -4.14
N PRO A 137 -5.34 -11.51 -4.47
CA PRO A 137 -4.70 -11.09 -5.71
C PRO A 137 -5.32 -11.79 -6.93
N GLY A 138 -5.25 -11.15 -8.09
CA GLY A 138 -5.83 -11.61 -9.35
C GLY A 138 -7.31 -11.24 -9.55
N PHE A 139 -7.92 -10.55 -8.58
CA PHE A 139 -9.34 -10.17 -8.61
C PHE A 139 -9.49 -8.66 -8.77
N ALA A 140 -9.77 -8.22 -9.99
CA ALA A 140 -10.12 -6.83 -10.26
C ALA A 140 -11.56 -6.54 -9.82
N ALA A 141 -11.76 -5.55 -8.95
CA ALA A 141 -13.08 -4.94 -8.76
C ALA A 141 -13.48 -4.20 -10.04
N ALA A 142 -14.45 -4.76 -10.77
CA ALA A 142 -14.86 -4.30 -12.10
C ALA A 142 -16.10 -3.38 -12.04
N GLU A 143 -16.94 -3.54 -11.02
CA GLU A 143 -18.20 -2.83 -10.89
C GLU A 143 -18.46 -2.46 -9.42
N VAL A 144 -19.03 -1.28 -9.19
CA VAL A 144 -19.53 -0.86 -7.87
C VAL A 144 -20.99 -1.26 -7.75
N LEU A 145 -21.34 -1.96 -6.69
CA LEU A 145 -22.71 -2.36 -6.38
C LEU A 145 -23.34 -1.32 -5.44
N TYR A 146 -24.60 -0.97 -5.71
CA TYR A 146 -25.35 0.00 -4.92
C TYR A 146 -26.61 -0.63 -4.33
N ASN A 147 -27.01 -0.15 -3.16
CA ASN A 147 -28.32 -0.42 -2.58
C ASN A 147 -29.40 0.42 -3.27
N GLU A 148 -30.68 0.11 -3.02
CA GLU A 148 -31.83 0.85 -3.58
C GLU A 148 -31.86 2.33 -3.12
N ASP A 149 -31.30 2.64 -1.95
CA ASP A 149 -31.17 4.00 -1.42
C ASP A 149 -30.01 4.80 -2.05
N GLY A 150 -29.23 4.19 -2.94
CA GLY A 150 -28.07 4.78 -3.61
C GLY A 150 -26.76 4.70 -2.81
N SER A 151 -26.74 4.09 -1.62
CA SER A 151 -25.51 3.83 -0.88
C SER A 151 -24.67 2.71 -1.52
N VAL A 152 -23.35 2.74 -1.35
CA VAL A 152 -22.46 1.68 -1.86
C VAL A 152 -22.68 0.40 -1.04
N LYS A 153 -23.04 -0.67 -1.73
CA LYS A 153 -23.21 -2.02 -1.18
C LYS A 153 -21.91 -2.84 -1.20
N GLY A 154 -21.07 -2.65 -2.21
CA GLY A 154 -19.84 -3.42 -2.38
C GLY A 154 -19.29 -3.33 -3.80
N ILE A 155 -18.57 -4.38 -4.22
CA ILE A 155 -18.02 -4.51 -5.57
C ILE A 155 -18.38 -5.86 -6.18
N ALA A 156 -18.33 -5.95 -7.50
CA ALA A 156 -18.27 -7.22 -8.22
C ALA A 156 -16.92 -7.35 -8.92
N THR A 157 -16.35 -8.56 -8.90
CA THR A 157 -15.13 -8.88 -9.63
C THR A 157 -15.42 -9.07 -11.12
N GLY A 158 -14.39 -9.01 -11.97
CA GLY A 158 -14.54 -9.33 -13.39
C GLY A 158 -15.02 -10.76 -13.65
N ASP A 159 -15.85 -10.94 -14.68
CA ASP A 159 -16.28 -12.28 -15.11
C ASP A 159 -15.08 -13.03 -15.75
N MET A 160 -14.79 -14.23 -15.27
CA MET A 160 -13.67 -15.05 -15.77
C MET A 160 -14.21 -16.16 -16.68
N GLY A 161 -14.21 -15.90 -18.00
CA GLY A 161 -14.58 -16.87 -19.05
C GLY A 161 -16.10 -17.10 -19.17
N VAL A 162 -16.66 -16.77 -20.33
CA VAL A 162 -18.02 -17.17 -20.76
C VAL A 162 -17.92 -18.41 -21.63
#